data_AF-C4FP68-F1
#
_entry.id   AF-C4FP68-F1
#
_cell.length_a   1.000
_cell.length_b   1.000
_cell.length_c   1.000
_cell.angle_alpha   90.00
_cell.angle_beta   90.00
_cell.angle_gamma   90.00
#
_symmetry.space_group_name_H-M   'P 1'
#
loop_
_entity.id
_entity.type
_entity.pdbx_description
1 polymer ?
#
loop_
_entity_poly.entity_id
_entity_poly.type
_entity_poly.pdbx_seq_one_letter_code
_entity_poly.pdbx_strand_id
1 'polypeptide(L)'
;MSDLGNKAIMAENIQRLMDSRGIDRNKICADLGLKYTTFTDWVKGNTYPRIDKIELLANYFGVPKSELVEKYTDGYYTDREAAEFAEYLRTRPGARMLFSAAKDISKEDLEKAVEYIELLKLKNK
;
A
#
# COMPACT_ATOMS: atom_id res chain seq x y z
N MET A 1 8.27 9.95 -12.59
CA MET A 1 6.86 9.51 -12.66
C MET A 1 6.06 10.63 -13.31
N SER A 2 5.24 10.33 -14.32
CA SER A 2 4.39 11.35 -14.97
C SER A 2 3.33 11.87 -13.99
N ASP A 3 2.86 13.10 -14.19
CA ASP A 3 1.84 13.75 -13.34
C ASP A 3 0.54 12.93 -13.22
N LEU A 4 0.24 12.10 -14.22
CA LEU A 4 -0.87 11.13 -14.18
C LEU A 4 -0.69 10.03 -13.13
N GLY A 5 0.53 9.52 -12.95
CA GLY A 5 0.81 8.43 -12.01
C GLY A 5 0.59 8.85 -10.55
N ASN A 6 0.97 10.09 -10.21
CA ASN A 6 0.83 10.59 -8.85
C ASN A 6 -0.64 10.80 -8.46
N LYS A 7 -1.50 11.25 -9.40
CA LYS A 7 -2.94 11.42 -9.17
C LYS A 7 -3.65 10.10 -8.92
N ALA A 8 -3.32 9.08 -9.71
CA ALA A 8 -3.87 7.74 -9.52
C ALA A 8 -3.50 7.17 -8.14
N ILE A 9 -2.24 7.28 -7.73
CA ILE A 9 -1.77 6.83 -6.41
C ILE A 9 -2.53 7.54 -5.28
N MET A 10 -2.66 8.87 -5.36
CA MET A 10 -3.43 9.65 -4.37
C MET A 10 -4.88 9.19 -4.28
N ALA A 11 -5.55 9.00 -5.43
CA ALA A 11 -6.94 8.56 -5.50
C ALA A 11 -7.13 7.16 -4.88
N GLU A 12 -6.28 6.20 -5.27
CA GLU A 12 -6.28 4.84 -4.74
C GLU A 12 -6.06 4.83 -3.22
N ASN A 13 -5.11 5.61 -2.73
CA ASN A 13 -4.80 5.69 -1.31
C ASN A 13 -5.92 6.33 -0.48
N ILE A 14 -6.53 7.42 -0.97
CA ILE A 14 -7.68 8.03 -0.28
C ILE A 14 -8.82 7.01 -0.20
N GLN A 15 -9.12 6.31 -1.31
CA GLN A 15 -10.20 5.32 -1.33
C GLN A 15 -9.90 4.14 -0.38
N ARG A 16 -8.67 3.61 -0.37
CA ARG A 16 -8.22 2.58 0.58
C ARG A 16 -8.37 3.01 2.04
N LEU A 17 -7.98 4.24 2.37
CA LEU A 17 -8.08 4.77 3.73
C LEU A 17 -9.53 5.00 4.18
N MET A 18 -10.41 5.38 3.24
CA MET A 18 -11.84 5.47 3.46
C MET A 18 -12.45 4.10 3.74
N ASP A 19 -12.17 3.11 2.88
CA ASP A 19 -12.72 1.76 2.97
C ASP A 19 -12.27 1.07 4.26
N SER A 20 -10.99 1.18 4.62
CA SER A 20 -10.45 0.61 5.87
C SER A 20 -11.04 1.21 7.15
N ARG A 21 -11.64 2.40 7.08
CA ARG A 21 -12.28 3.07 8.23
C ARG A 21 -13.81 3.06 8.15
N GLY A 22 -14.39 2.59 7.04
CA GLY A 22 -15.83 2.63 6.79
C GLY A 22 -16.39 4.05 6.74
N ILE A 23 -15.61 5.03 6.24
CA ILE A 23 -16.01 6.44 6.19
C ILE A 23 -16.30 6.84 4.74
N ASP A 24 -17.46 7.44 4.50
CA ASP A 24 -17.84 7.93 3.17
C ASP A 24 -17.34 9.36 2.88
N ARG A 25 -17.48 9.78 1.61
CA ARG A 25 -17.05 11.11 1.15
C ARG A 25 -17.80 12.24 1.85
N ASN A 26 -19.09 12.03 2.15
CA ASN A 26 -19.93 13.06 2.77
C ASN A 26 -19.44 13.37 4.18
N LYS A 27 -19.12 12.34 4.96
CA LYS A 27 -18.60 12.49 6.32
C LYS A 27 -17.27 13.24 6.34
N ILE A 28 -16.32 12.86 5.48
CA ILE A 28 -15.03 13.54 5.38
C ILE A 28 -15.22 15.02 4.99
N CYS A 29 -16.08 15.29 4.01
CA CYS A 29 -16.35 16.66 3.58
C CYS A 29 -16.97 17.51 4.69
N ALA A 30 -17.91 16.95 5.46
CA ALA A 30 -18.53 17.62 6.59
C ALA A 30 -17.53 17.89 7.72
N ASP A 31 -16.70 16.90 8.08
CA ASP A 31 -15.73 17.01 9.17
C ASP A 31 -14.60 17.99 8.87
N LEU A 32 -14.16 18.03 7.60
CA LEU A 32 -13.03 18.85 7.17
C LEU A 32 -13.43 20.19 6.52
N GLY A 33 -14.74 20.46 6.40
CA GLY A 33 -15.24 21.65 5.72
C GLY A 33 -14.83 21.72 4.23
N LEU A 34 -14.69 20.56 3.57
CA LEU A 34 -14.30 20.48 2.16
C LEU A 34 -15.52 20.53 1.25
N LYS A 35 -15.38 21.17 0.08
CA LYS A 35 -16.39 21.07 -0.97
C LYS A 35 -16.44 19.65 -1.51
N TYR A 36 -17.64 19.08 -1.56
CA TYR A 36 -17.88 17.71 -2.00
C TYR A 36 -17.34 17.43 -3.41
N THR A 37 -17.52 18.37 -4.34
CA THR A 37 -17.03 18.25 -5.72
C THR A 37 -15.52 18.17 -5.78
N THR A 38 -14.83 19.05 -5.03
CA THR A 38 -13.37 19.07 -4.95
C THR A 38 -12.81 17.77 -4.38
N PHE A 39 -13.38 17.27 -3.27
CA PHE A 39 -12.94 16.01 -2.70
C PHE A 39 -13.20 14.83 -3.65
N THR A 40 -14.35 14.83 -4.33
CA THR A 40 -14.68 13.82 -5.34
C THR A 40 -13.68 13.81 -6.50
N ASP A 41 -13.19 14.97 -6.94
CA ASP A 41 -12.16 15.05 -7.98
C ASP A 41 -10.82 14.45 -7.54
N TRP A 42 -10.46 14.57 -6.26
CA TRP A 42 -9.27 13.91 -5.72
C TRP A 42 -9.44 12.40 -5.64
N VAL A 43 -10.59 11.92 -5.15
CA VAL A 43 -10.89 10.48 -5.06
C VAL A 43 -10.99 9.82 -6.45
N LYS A 44 -11.29 10.58 -7.50
CA LYS A 44 -11.30 10.11 -8.89
C LYS A 44 -9.96 10.29 -9.61
N GLY A 45 -8.98 10.96 -9.00
CA GLY A 45 -7.69 11.26 -9.63
C GLY A 45 -7.76 12.33 -10.74
N ASN A 46 -8.86 13.10 -10.81
CA ASN A 46 -9.01 14.18 -11.78
C ASN A 46 -8.05 15.35 -11.47
N THR A 47 -7.92 15.68 -10.19
CA THR A 47 -7.05 16.74 -9.69
C THR A 47 -6.23 16.25 -8.50
N TYR A 48 -5.15 16.98 -8.20
CA TYR A 48 -4.26 16.64 -7.09
C TYR A 48 -4.44 17.64 -5.93
N PRO A 49 -4.61 17.19 -4.67
CA PRO A 49 -4.72 18.07 -3.52
C PRO A 49 -3.41 18.83 -3.27
N ARG A 50 -3.50 20.08 -2.81
CA ARG A 50 -2.34 20.85 -2.35
C ARG A 50 -1.80 20.32 -1.03
N ILE A 51 -0.55 20.67 -0.71
CA ILE A 51 0.17 20.16 0.48
C ILE A 51 -0.59 20.35 1.79
N ASP A 52 -1.27 21.47 1.98
CA ASP A 52 -2.09 21.76 3.15
C ASP A 52 -3.29 20.81 3.27
N LYS A 53 -3.88 20.41 2.13
CA LYS A 53 -4.99 19.45 2.08
C LYS A 53 -4.53 18.01 2.27
N ILE A 54 -3.33 17.68 1.79
CA ILE A 54 -2.70 16.38 2.07
C ILE A 54 -2.44 16.24 3.57
N GLU A 55 -1.90 17.29 4.20
CA GLU A 55 -1.69 17.30 5.66
C GLU A 55 -2.99 17.20 6.44
N LEU A 56 -4.04 17.93 6.02
CA LEU A 56 -5.37 17.84 6.62
C LEU A 56 -5.94 16.41 6.56
N LEU A 57 -5.84 15.74 5.41
CA LEU A 57 -6.30 14.36 5.23
C LEU A 57 -5.45 13.38 6.05
N ALA A 58 -4.13 13.55 6.06
CA ALA A 58 -3.21 12.72 6.85
C ALA A 58 -3.57 12.77 8.34
N ASN A 59 -3.81 13.96 8.86
CA ASN A 59 -4.24 14.17 10.25
C ASN A 59 -5.62 13.56 10.52
N TYR A 60 -6.58 13.73 9.60
CA TYR A 60 -7.92 13.15 9.72
C TYR A 60 -7.89 11.61 9.77
N PHE A 61 -7.08 10.99 8.92
CA PHE A 61 -6.92 9.54 8.89
C PHE A 61 -5.98 9.01 9.99
N GLY A 62 -5.18 9.87 10.62
CA GLY A 62 -4.18 9.47 11.62
C GLY A 62 -3.01 8.70 11.00
N VAL A 63 -2.54 9.11 9.82
CA VAL A 63 -1.46 8.45 9.05
C VAL A 63 -0.39 9.46 8.63
N PRO A 64 0.85 9.04 8.36
CA PRO A 64 1.84 9.93 7.75
C PRO A 64 1.43 10.31 6.32
N LYS A 65 1.91 11.46 5.83
CA LYS A 65 1.62 11.93 4.46
C LYS A 65 2.02 10.91 3.37
N SER A 66 3.03 10.08 3.63
CA SER A 66 3.47 8.99 2.74
C SER A 66 2.34 8.02 2.40
N GLU A 67 1.43 7.72 3.33
CA GLU A 67 0.28 6.83 3.11
C GLU A 67 -0.73 7.38 2.09
N LEU A 68 -0.64 8.68 1.75
CA LEU A 68 -1.45 9.33 0.72
C LEU A 68 -0.68 9.49 -0.60
N VAL A 69 0.63 9.77 -0.56
CA VAL A 69 1.40 10.17 -1.76
C VAL A 69 2.23 9.04 -2.37
N GLU A 70 2.60 8.02 -1.59
CA GLU A 70 3.41 6.91 -2.05
C GLU A 70 2.52 5.75 -2.50
N LYS A 71 3.00 4.97 -3.47
CA LYS A 71 2.26 3.79 -3.92
C LYS A 71 2.13 2.81 -2.75
N TYR A 72 0.89 2.52 -2.35
CA TYR A 72 0.65 1.49 -1.35
C TYR A 72 1.10 0.13 -1.89
N THR A 73 2.04 -0.48 -1.18
CA THR A 73 2.42 -1.88 -1.36
C THR A 73 1.79 -2.66 -0.23
N ASP A 74 0.89 -3.58 -0.54
CA ASP A 74 0.24 -4.40 0.47
C ASP A 74 1.30 -5.19 1.22
N GLY A 75 1.53 -4.80 2.47
CA GLY A 75 2.55 -5.39 3.32
C GLY A 75 2.09 -6.78 3.71
N TYR A 76 2.46 -7.80 2.91
CA TYR A 76 2.43 -9.21 3.34
C TYR A 76 3.28 -9.45 4.60
N TYR A 77 4.14 -8.47 4.93
CA TYR A 77 5.06 -8.50 6.05
C TYR A 77 4.69 -7.37 7.01
N THR A 78 4.44 -7.73 8.26
CA THR A 78 4.25 -6.79 9.38
C THR A 78 5.59 -6.21 9.88
N ASP A 79 6.68 -6.86 9.51
CA ASP A 79 8.04 -6.43 9.81
C ASP A 79 8.61 -5.61 8.65
N ARG A 80 9.16 -4.43 8.97
CA ARG A 80 9.66 -3.48 7.98
C ARG A 80 10.92 -4.00 7.25
N GLU A 81 11.82 -4.69 7.94
CA GLU A 81 13.01 -5.26 7.30
C GLU A 81 12.63 -6.41 6.37
N ALA A 82 11.66 -7.23 6.76
CA ALA A 82 11.11 -8.29 5.92
C ALA A 82 10.40 -7.71 4.68
N ALA A 83 9.67 -6.60 4.81
CA ALA A 83 9.07 -5.89 3.68
C ALA A 83 10.13 -5.35 2.71
N GLU A 84 11.18 -4.70 3.23
CA GLU A 84 12.30 -4.18 2.44
C GLU A 84 13.05 -5.32 1.71
N PHE A 85 13.26 -6.45 2.39
CA PHE A 85 13.90 -7.62 1.79
C PHE A 85 13.02 -8.30 0.73
N ALA A 86 11.71 -8.42 0.98
CA ALA A 86 10.78 -8.96 0.00
C ALA A 86 10.71 -8.09 -1.27
N GLU A 87 10.73 -6.77 -1.13
CA GLU A 87 10.82 -5.87 -2.28
C GLU A 87 12.16 -5.97 -3.02
N TYR A 88 13.26 -6.11 -2.28
CA TYR A 88 14.57 -6.40 -2.87
C TYR A 88 14.57 -7.69 -3.70
N LEU A 89 13.98 -8.78 -3.17
CA LEU A 89 13.84 -10.04 -3.89
C LEU A 89 12.94 -9.90 -5.12
N ARG A 90 11.84 -9.14 -5.01
CA ARG A 90 10.92 -8.90 -6.12
C ARG A 90 11.58 -8.07 -7.23
N THR A 91 12.47 -7.14 -6.92
CA THR A 91 13.01 -6.19 -7.90
C THR A 91 14.33 -6.64 -8.54
N ARG A 92 15.03 -7.64 -7.97
CA ARG A 92 16.23 -8.22 -8.59
C ARG A 92 15.91 -9.33 -9.60
N PRO A 93 16.45 -9.28 -10.83
CA PRO A 93 16.21 -10.30 -11.85
C PRO A 93 16.51 -11.74 -11.38
N GLY A 94 17.62 -11.96 -10.67
CA GLY A 94 18.01 -13.29 -10.18
C GLY A 94 17.14 -13.85 -9.05
N ALA A 95 16.58 -12.99 -8.20
CA ALA A 95 15.69 -13.41 -7.11
C ALA A 95 14.25 -13.60 -7.62
N ARG A 96 13.78 -12.74 -8.54
CA ARG A 96 12.53 -12.93 -9.28
C ARG A 96 12.55 -14.23 -10.10
N MET A 97 13.72 -14.60 -10.64
CA MET A 97 13.96 -15.89 -11.31
C MET A 97 13.71 -17.10 -10.40
N LEU A 98 14.03 -17.04 -9.11
CA LEU A 98 13.76 -18.13 -8.15
C LEU A 98 12.26 -18.33 -7.95
N PHE A 99 11.49 -17.25 -7.83
CA PHE A 99 10.03 -17.33 -7.75
C PHE A 99 9.38 -17.79 -9.06
N SER A 100 9.92 -17.40 -10.22
CA SER A 100 9.43 -17.93 -11.50
C SER A 100 9.85 -19.37 -11.76
N ALA A 101 11.03 -19.79 -11.28
CA ALA A 101 11.50 -21.18 -11.36
C ALA A 101 10.67 -22.11 -10.46
N ALA A 102 10.12 -21.58 -9.38
CA ALA A 102 9.15 -22.28 -8.54
C ALA A 102 7.77 -22.43 -9.19
N LYS A 103 7.52 -21.92 -10.41
CA LYS A 103 6.22 -22.11 -11.10
C LYS A 103 5.88 -23.60 -11.30
N ASP A 104 6.90 -24.42 -11.48
CA ASP A 104 6.76 -25.87 -11.70
C ASP A 104 7.08 -26.69 -10.43
N ILE A 105 7.16 -26.04 -9.27
CA ILE A 105 7.36 -26.73 -7.99
C ILE A 105 6.08 -27.48 -7.61
N SER A 106 6.23 -28.70 -7.10
CA SER A 106 5.10 -29.46 -6.58
C SER A 106 4.54 -28.80 -5.32
N LYS A 107 3.26 -29.05 -5.03
CA LYS A 107 2.63 -28.59 -3.78
C LYS A 107 3.43 -29.07 -2.56
N GLU A 108 3.89 -30.32 -2.56
CA GLU A 108 4.63 -30.93 -1.45
C GLU A 108 5.99 -30.26 -1.21
N ASP A 109 6.69 -29.87 -2.27
CA ASP A 109 7.98 -29.18 -2.12
C ASP A 109 7.81 -27.72 -1.70
N LEU A 110 6.70 -27.09 -2.08
CA LEU A 110 6.32 -25.78 -1.55
C LEU A 110 5.96 -25.86 -0.05
N GLU A 111 5.23 -26.91 0.35
CA GLU A 111 4.92 -27.17 1.76
C GLU A 111 6.19 -27.37 2.61
N LYS A 112 7.18 -28.13 2.12
CA LYS A 112 8.49 -28.27 2.79
C LYS A 112 9.24 -26.94 2.91
N ALA A 113 9.17 -26.09 1.89
CA ALA A 113 9.78 -24.77 1.94
C ALA A 113 9.12 -23.88 3.01
N VAL A 114 7.79 -23.93 3.12
CA VAL A 114 7.03 -23.25 4.19
C VAL A 114 7.41 -23.80 5.56
N GLU A 115 7.46 -25.12 5.72
CA GLU A 115 7.80 -25.80 6.97
C GLU A 115 9.22 -25.41 7.43
N TYR A 116 10.18 -25.33 6.50
CA TYR A 116 11.54 -24.86 6.79
C TYR A 116 11.57 -23.40 7.26
N ILE A 117 10.78 -22.52 6.63
CA ILE A 117 10.66 -21.11 7.03
C ILE A 117 10.07 -20.99 8.45
N GLU A 118 9.05 -21.78 8.79
CA GLU A 118 8.46 -21.80 10.14
C GLU A 118 9.46 -22.29 11.20
N LEU A 119 10.26 -23.30 10.85
CA LEU A 119 11.35 -23.80 11.70
C LEU A 119 12.39 -22.72 11.99
N LEU A 120 12.77 -21.92 10.99
CA LEU A 120 13.68 -20.78 11.17
C LEU A 120 13.07 -19.69 12.06
N LYS A 121 11.77 -19.42 11.94
CA LYS A 121 11.06 -18.46 12.82
C LYS A 121 11.07 -18.91 14.29
N LEU A 122 10.96 -20.21 14.55
CA LEU A 122 11.01 -20.77 15.92
C LEU A 122 12.41 -20.69 16.53
N LYS A 123 13.47 -20.76 15.72
CA LYS A 123 14.86 -20.66 16.20
C LYS A 123 15.32 -19.24 16.53
N ASN A 124 14.66 -18.24 15.97
CA ASN A 124 14.99 -16.82 16.15
C ASN A 124 14.00 -16.10 17.07
N LYS A 125 13.24 -16.86 17.88
CA LYS A 125 12.34 -16.38 18.93
C LYS A 125 13.00 -16.60 20.29
#